data_AF-A0A2V3DSN1-F1
#
_entry.id   AF-A0A2V3DSN1-F1
#
_cell.length_a   1.000
_cell.length_b   1.000
_cell.length_c   1.000
_cell.angle_alpha   90.00
_cell.angle_beta   90.00
_cell.angle_gamma   90.00
#
_symmetry.space_group_name_H-M   'P 1'
#
loop_
_entity.id
_entity.type
_entity.pdbx_description
1 polymer ?
#
loop_
_entity_poly.entity_id
_entity_poly.type
_entity_poly.pdbx_seq_one_letter_code
_entity_poly.pdbx_strand_id
1 'polypeptide(L)'
;MSKGTKKALGILSGLTLLGLNIAVSLFFALWQIADGAAINRMETTNGFDPSQMLPNADLMWMASHASLLMVLVADVLAAVFVVILVKSRQRSRQALVEPLCEPSLRH
;
A
#
# COMPACT_ATOMS: atom_id res chain seq x y z
N MET A 1 20.46 6.89 17.70
CA MET A 1 19.38 5.95 17.32
C MET A 1 19.96 4.56 17.06
N SER A 2 19.67 3.59 17.93
CA SER A 2 20.28 2.24 17.90
C SER A 2 19.93 1.47 16.61
N LYS A 3 20.85 0.61 16.14
CA LYS A 3 20.61 -0.29 14.99
C LYS A 3 19.36 -1.15 15.18
N GLY A 4 19.05 -1.53 16.42
CA GLY A 4 17.85 -2.29 16.78
C GLY A 4 16.56 -1.50 16.50
N THR A 5 16.53 -0.22 16.88
CA THR A 5 15.38 0.67 16.66
C THR A 5 15.07 0.86 15.17
N LYS A 6 16.10 0.97 14.31
CA LYS A 6 15.92 1.12 12.86
C LYS A 6 15.37 -0.14 12.20
N LYS A 7 15.75 -1.33 12.68
CA LYS A 7 15.21 -2.62 12.21
C LYS A 7 13.75 -2.78 12.62
N ALA A 8 13.44 -2.51 13.89
CA ALA A 8 12.08 -2.59 14.40
C ALA A 8 11.13 -1.66 13.62
N LEU A 9 11.55 -0.43 13.32
CA LEU A 9 10.76 0.51 12.54
C LEU A 9 10.50 0.01 11.10
N GLY A 10 11.50 -0.60 10.45
CA GLY A 10 11.34 -1.16 9.11
C GLY A 10 10.39 -2.36 9.09
N ILE A 11 10.50 -3.26 10.07
CA ILE A 11 9.61 -4.42 10.21
C ILE A 11 8.17 -3.95 10.46
N LEU A 12 7.99 -3.01 11.40
CA LEU A 12 6.67 -2.45 11.70
C LEU A 12 6.05 -1.79 10.48
N SER A 13 6.83 -0.97 9.76
CA SER A 13 6.36 -0.33 8.52
C SER A 13 5.93 -1.35 7.46
N GLY A 14 6.71 -2.43 7.26
CA GLY A 14 6.34 -3.50 6.34
C GLY A 14 5.07 -4.24 6.77
N LEU A 15 4.95 -4.54 8.06
CA LEU A 15 3.76 -5.20 8.62
C LEU A 15 2.50 -4.33 8.46
N THR A 16 2.63 -3.02 8.68
CA THR A 16 1.54 -2.06 8.50
C THR A 16 1.09 -1.99 7.04
N LEU A 17 2.02 -1.91 6.09
CA LEU A 17 1.70 -1.91 4.65
C LEU A 17 1.01 -3.21 4.23
N LEU A 18 1.49 -4.35 4.73
CA LEU A 18 0.88 -5.65 4.48
C LEU A 18 -0.55 -5.73 5.04
N GLY A 19 -0.73 -5.32 6.30
CA GLY A 19 -2.05 -5.28 6.94
C GLY A 19 -3.02 -4.36 6.20
N LEU A 20 -2.55 -3.19 5.74
CA LEU A 20 -3.34 -2.25 4.96
C LEU A 20 -3.80 -2.86 3.63
N ASN A 21 -2.89 -3.52 2.90
CA ASN A 21 -3.20 -4.23 1.65
C ASN A 21 -4.27 -5.31 1.85
N ILE A 22 -4.12 -6.13 2.89
CA ILE A 22 -5.11 -7.16 3.23
C ILE A 22 -6.46 -6.51 3.57
N ALA A 23 -6.47 -5.47 4.40
CA ALA A 23 -7.70 -4.80 4.82
C ALA A 23 -8.48 -4.21 3.63
N VAL A 24 -7.79 -3.53 2.71
CA VAL A 24 -8.43 -2.94 1.51
C VAL A 24 -8.92 -4.02 0.55
N SER A 25 -8.16 -5.11 0.38
CA SER A 25 -8.59 -6.25 -0.42
C SER A 25 -9.85 -6.90 0.16
N LEU A 26 -9.91 -7.09 1.48
CA LEU A 26 -11.08 -7.62 2.16
C LEU A 26 -12.28 -6.68 2.04
N PHE A 27 -12.07 -5.36 2.21
CA PHE A 27 -13.12 -4.37 2.02
C PHE A 27 -13.71 -4.43 0.60
N PHE A 28 -12.86 -4.50 -0.42
CA PHE A 28 -13.31 -4.62 -1.82
C PHE A 28 -14.10 -5.92 -2.06
N ALA A 29 -13.64 -7.05 -1.52
CA ALA A 29 -14.34 -8.33 -1.64
C ALA A 29 -15.71 -8.31 -0.94
N LEU A 30 -15.79 -7.73 0.26
CA LEU A 30 -17.05 -7.56 0.98
C LEU A 30 -18.03 -6.67 0.22
N TRP A 31 -17.52 -5.59 -0.39
CA TRP A 31 -18.32 -4.70 -1.23
C TRP A 31 -18.90 -5.45 -2.45
N GLN A 32 -18.10 -6.24 -3.16
CA GLN A 32 -18.56 -7.06 -4.29
C GLN A 32 -19.67 -8.05 -3.91
N ILE A 33 -19.54 -8.71 -2.76
CA ILE A 33 -20.56 -9.65 -2.25
C ILE A 33 -21.86 -8.90 -1.92
N ALA A 34 -21.75 -7.75 -1.24
CA ALA A 34 -22.90 -6.95 -0.86
C ALA A 34 -23.65 -6.40 -2.08
N ASP A 35 -22.90 -5.91 -3.07
CA ASP A 35 -23.44 -5.37 -4.33
C ASP A 35 -24.12 -6.47 -5.16
N GLY A 36 -23.47 -7.62 -5.35
CA GLY A 36 -24.07 -8.77 -6.02
C GLY A 36 -25.32 -9.30 -5.33
N ALA A 37 -25.33 -9.32 -3.99
CA ALA A 37 -26.52 -9.70 -3.23
C ALA A 37 -27.68 -8.68 -3.37
N ALA A 38 -27.37 -7.39 -3.47
CA ALA A 38 -28.37 -6.36 -3.75
C ALA A 38 -28.96 -6.50 -5.16
N ILE A 39 -28.11 -6.74 -6.17
CA ILE A 39 -28.54 -7.02 -7.55
C ILE A 39 -29.43 -8.25 -7.61
N ASN A 40 -29.02 -9.36 -6.99
CA ASN A 40 -29.81 -10.59 -7.00
C ASN A 40 -31.21 -10.39 -6.38
N ARG A 41 -31.33 -9.59 -5.31
CA ARG A 41 -32.65 -9.25 -4.73
C ARG A 41 -33.53 -8.42 -5.67
N MET A 42 -32.93 -7.47 -6.40
CA MET A 42 -33.65 -6.69 -7.42
C MET A 42 -34.17 -7.59 -8.54
N GLU A 43 -33.35 -8.53 -9.02
CA GLU A 43 -33.73 -9.45 -10.11
C GLU A 43 -34.78 -10.47 -9.66
N THR A 44 -34.71 -10.95 -8.42
CA THR A 44 -35.62 -11.99 -7.90
C THR A 44 -37.05 -11.45 -7.65
N THR A 45 -37.23 -10.13 -7.49
CA THR A 45 -38.53 -9.53 -7.11
C THR A 45 -39.41 -9.13 -8.32
N ASN A 46 -39.06 -9.54 -9.55
CA ASN A 46 -39.82 -9.27 -10.79
C ASN A 46 -40.15 -7.77 -11.04
N GLY A 47 -39.33 -6.86 -10.53
CA GLY A 47 -39.45 -5.43 -10.74
C GLY A 47 -38.24 -4.72 -10.14
N PHE A 48 -37.69 -3.74 -10.86
CA PHE A 48 -36.58 -2.92 -10.37
C PHE A 48 -37.05 -2.10 -9.17
N ASP A 49 -36.84 -2.63 -7.96
CA ASP A 49 -37.14 -1.96 -6.71
C ASP A 49 -35.85 -1.35 -6.12
N PRO A 50 -35.64 -0.04 -6.25
CA PRO A 50 -34.44 0.63 -5.74
C PRO A 50 -34.32 0.57 -4.21
N SER A 51 -35.38 0.19 -3.48
CA SER A 51 -35.28 -0.05 -2.03
C SER A 51 -34.50 -1.34 -1.69
N GLN A 52 -34.31 -2.24 -2.65
CA GLN A 52 -33.49 -3.45 -2.52
C GLN A 52 -32.01 -3.23 -2.87
N MET A 53 -31.67 -2.06 -3.41
CA MET A 53 -30.27 -1.68 -3.67
C MET A 53 -29.51 -1.45 -2.36
N LEU A 54 -28.21 -1.65 -2.41
CA LEU A 54 -27.33 -1.30 -1.30
C LEU A 54 -27.41 0.21 -1.05
N PRO A 55 -27.70 0.67 0.19
CA PRO A 55 -27.76 2.10 0.48
C PRO A 55 -26.44 2.79 0.14
N ASN A 56 -26.51 3.91 -0.59
CA ASN A 56 -25.33 4.64 -1.07
C ASN A 56 -24.38 3.80 -1.95
N ALA A 57 -24.92 2.90 -2.77
CA ALA A 57 -24.14 2.04 -3.68
C ALA A 57 -23.08 2.83 -4.47
N ASP A 58 -23.41 4.01 -5.00
CA ASP A 58 -22.45 4.86 -5.73
C ASP A 58 -21.29 5.34 -4.85
N LEU A 59 -21.56 5.77 -3.62
CA LEU A 59 -20.51 6.22 -2.70
C LEU A 59 -19.63 5.03 -2.25
N MET A 60 -20.25 3.87 -2.02
CA MET A 60 -19.56 2.62 -1.69
C MET A 60 -18.69 2.12 -2.85
N TRP A 61 -19.18 2.23 -4.08
CA TRP A 61 -18.43 1.95 -5.31
C TRP A 61 -17.21 2.88 -5.42
N MET A 62 -17.41 4.19 -5.26
CA MET A 62 -16.29 5.15 -5.29
C MET A 62 -15.28 4.85 -4.19
N ALA A 63 -15.74 4.55 -2.97
CA ALA A 63 -14.87 4.24 -1.85
C ALA A 63 -14.05 2.95 -2.07
N SER A 64 -14.66 1.90 -2.64
CA SER A 64 -13.98 0.63 -2.90
C SER A 64 -12.88 0.79 -3.96
N HIS A 65 -13.15 1.50 -5.05
CA HIS A 65 -12.16 1.75 -6.11
C HIS A 65 -11.09 2.77 -5.68
N ALA A 66 -11.48 3.84 -5.00
CA ALA A 66 -10.54 4.83 -4.48
C ALA A 66 -9.60 4.23 -3.44
N SER A 67 -10.09 3.33 -2.57
CA SER A 67 -9.24 2.66 -1.58
C SER A 67 -8.20 1.76 -2.24
N LEU A 68 -8.56 1.00 -3.28
CA LEU A 68 -7.61 0.21 -4.08
C LEU A 68 -6.54 1.11 -4.73
N LEU A 69 -6.96 2.20 -5.37
CA LEU A 69 -6.02 3.15 -5.97
C LEU A 69 -5.09 3.79 -4.94
N MET A 70 -5.62 4.15 -3.77
CA MET A 70 -4.83 4.78 -2.70
C MET A 70 -3.76 3.82 -2.16
N VAL A 71 -4.10 2.53 -1.99
CA VAL A 71 -3.13 1.51 -1.57
C VAL A 71 -2.07 1.28 -2.63
N LEU A 72 -2.45 1.22 -3.92
CA LEU A 72 -1.49 1.11 -5.01
C LEU A 72 -0.50 2.28 -5.00
N VAL A 73 -1.00 3.51 -4.81
CA VAL A 73 -0.15 4.71 -4.67
C VAL A 73 0.76 4.60 -3.44
N ALA A 74 0.23 4.13 -2.32
CA ALA A 74 1.02 3.92 -1.10
C ALA A 74 2.14 2.89 -1.30
N ASP A 75 1.87 1.78 -2.00
CA ASP A 75 2.88 0.76 -2.32
C ASP A 75 3.97 1.29 -3.25
N VAL A 76 3.60 2.07 -4.27
CA VAL A 76 4.58 2.75 -5.15
C VAL A 76 5.43 3.73 -4.36
N LEU A 77 4.82 4.55 -3.50
CA LEU A 77 5.55 5.48 -2.64
C LEU A 77 6.49 4.75 -1.68
N ALA A 78 6.04 3.65 -1.08
CA ALA A 78 6.87 2.82 -0.20
C ALA A 78 8.08 2.24 -0.95
N ALA A 79 7.88 1.72 -2.17
CA ALA A 79 8.96 1.21 -3.01
C ALA A 79 9.97 2.31 -3.37
N VAL A 80 9.50 3.48 -3.83
CA VAL A 80 10.35 4.64 -4.14
C VAL A 80 11.13 5.08 -2.91
N PHE A 81 10.49 5.16 -1.75
CA PHE A 81 11.13 5.53 -0.50
C PHE A 81 12.24 4.53 -0.12
N VAL A 82 11.98 3.22 -0.22
CA VAL A 82 13.01 2.19 0.01
C VAL A 82 14.17 2.35 -0.97
N VAL A 83 13.92 2.57 -2.25
CA VAL A 83 14.97 2.77 -3.27
C VAL A 83 15.83 4.00 -2.93
N ILE A 84 15.21 5.13 -2.57
CA ILE A 84 15.93 6.34 -2.17
C ILE A 84 16.80 6.08 -0.92
N LEU A 85 16.26 5.37 0.07
CA LEU A 85 17.00 5.03 1.28
C LEU A 85 18.17 4.07 1.00
N VAL A 86 18.01 3.09 0.12
CA VAL A 86 19.08 2.17 -0.27
C VAL A 86 20.17 2.94 -1.03
N LYS A 87 19.78 3.76 -2.01
CA LYS A 87 20.72 4.55 -2.81
C LYS A 87 21.49 5.56 -1.96
N SER A 88 20.82 6.24 -1.02
CA SER A 88 21.50 7.18 -0.10
C SER A 88 22.53 6.46 0.79
N ARG A 89 22.19 5.29 1.33
CA ARG A 89 23.13 4.47 2.12
C ARG A 89 24.33 4.00 1.30
N GLN A 90 24.12 3.60 0.05
CA GLN A 90 25.22 3.22 -0.85
C GLN A 90 26.15 4.41 -1.11
N ARG A 91 25.58 5.59 -1.42
CA ARG A 91 26.36 6.81 -1.63
C ARG A 91 27.20 7.18 -0.42
N SER A 92 26.62 7.11 0.79
CA SER A 92 27.37 7.35 2.03
C SER A 92 28.46 6.32 2.29
N ARG A 93 28.27 5.06 1.90
CA ARG A 93 29.32 4.03 2.01
C ARG A 93 30.45 4.28 1.02
N GLN A 94 30.14 4.64 -0.23
CA GLN A 94 31.16 4.95 -1.24
C GLN A 94 32.02 6.16 -0.83
N ALA A 95 31.40 7.25 -0.36
CA ALA A 95 32.10 8.43 0.13
C ALA A 95 33.01 8.15 1.35
N LEU A 96 32.76 7.06 2.09
CA LEU A 96 33.59 6.63 3.22
C LEU A 96 34.72 5.67 2.80
N VAL A 97 34.56 4.95 1.68
CA VAL A 97 35.58 4.05 1.11
C VAL A 97 36.58 4.82 0.24
N GLU A 98 36.15 5.88 -0.44
CA GLU A 98 36.99 6.76 -1.28
C GLU A 98 38.23 7.32 -0.56
N PRO A 99 38.16 7.87 0.68
CA PRO A 99 39.34 8.36 1.40
C PRO A 99 40.27 7.26 1.95
N LEU A 100 39.86 5.99 1.95
CA LEU A 100 40.69 4.84 2.35
C LEU A 100 41.43 4.20 1.16
N CYS A 101 41.05 4.54 -0.08
CA CYS A 101 41.68 4.04 -1.31
C CYS A 101 42.74 5.01 -1.87
N GLU A 102 43.14 6.04 -1.13
CA GLU A 102 44.35 6.82 -1.40
C GLU A 102 45.54 6.33 -0.54
N PRO A 103 46.16 5.18 -0.83
CA PRO A 103 47.54 4.95 -0.45
C PRO A 103 48.45 5.31 -1.64
N SER A 104 49.48 6.12 -1.38
CA SER A 104 50.75 6.05 -2.12
C SER A 104 50.82 6.64 -3.54
N LEU A 105 50.31 7.86 -3.77
CA LEU A 105 50.74 8.70 -4.93
C LEU A 105 51.32 10.06 -4.48
N ARG A 106 52.16 10.01 -3.44
CA ARG A 106 53.17 11.03 -3.17
C ARG A 106 54.52 10.36 -2.99
N HIS A 107 55.13 9.99 -4.11
CA HIS A 107 56.58 9.91 -4.22
C HIS A 107 57.03 11.05 -5.13
#